data_AF-A0A8T0BHJ4-F1
#
_entry.id   AF-A0A8T0BHJ4-F1
#
_cell.length_a   1.000
_cell.length_b   1.000
_cell.length_c   1.000
_cell.angle_alpha   90.00
_cell.angle_beta   90.00
_cell.angle_gamma   90.00
#
_symmetry.space_group_name_H-M   'P 1'
#
loop_
_entity.id
_entity.type
_entity.pdbx_description
1 polymer ?
#
loop_
_entity_poly.entity_id
_entity_poly.type
_entity_poly.pdbx_seq_one_letter_code
_entity_poly.pdbx_strand_id
1 'polypeptide(L)'
;MDYCVVFIGVVNGSVFLGYFSYTSFQKKDNSRRARVIQCAHVLCPNITMSIVFILWGVTEGFLTEAATCSALNFVRILFLFWIAVHLKSVEDYVHEVMDRLAVLLQYIVITVVAYSPIIVDLWNKTDNIGKVLVLTFLFLGSLLVSLHAVAVVCYRRNLQKVTDQSYVNTEITNFLRLCAIIWTYGLQLNHLPVLLFPLLAIICFKVCVHCKCPIPVLHFVSVLLILQIMSVSGSIYIHYDLVTNMKGKRDILTWITVFLHILTVIIMFASLHNFTVNRHPESGSRNTVTLPVWCVVVFVIGSVLAVLVNAAVLLVALILKARNGQHTVDLQVILIPTECVFAACWLALQISVFWKNRK
;
A
#
# COMPACT_ATOMS: atom_id res chain seq x y z
N MET A 1 12.74 -0.72 31.14
CA MET A 1 14.02 -0.13 30.68
C MET A 1 14.50 -0.76 29.37
N ASP A 2 14.24 -2.04 29.14
CA ASP A 2 14.77 -2.79 27.98
C ASP A 2 14.27 -2.28 26.62
N TYR A 3 13.02 -1.81 26.53
CA TYR A 3 12.47 -1.24 25.28
C TYR A 3 13.17 0.04 24.82
N CYS A 4 13.65 0.88 25.75
CA CYS A 4 14.36 2.11 25.40
C CYS A 4 15.74 1.82 24.79
N VAL A 5 16.41 0.76 25.24
CA VAL A 5 17.72 0.36 24.70
C VAL A 5 17.57 -0.17 23.27
N VAL A 6 16.56 -1.01 23.04
CA VAL A 6 16.23 -1.51 21.69
C VAL A 6 15.82 -0.34 20.78
N PHE A 7 15.05 0.61 21.28
CA PHE A 7 14.66 1.81 20.53
C PHE A 7 15.87 2.62 20.06
N ILE A 8 16.78 2.96 20.99
CA ILE A 8 17.99 3.75 20.69
C ILE A 8 18.86 2.98 19.69
N GLY A 9 18.97 1.66 19.83
CA GLY A 9 19.67 0.80 18.90
C GLY A 9 19.08 0.80 17.50
N VAL A 10 17.75 0.68 17.37
CA VAL A 10 17.05 0.67 16.06
C VAL A 10 17.15 2.02 15.36
N VAL A 11 16.93 3.11 16.10
CA VAL A 11 16.99 4.48 15.57
C VAL A 11 18.40 4.84 15.12
N ASN A 12 19.40 4.59 15.95
CA ASN A 12 20.79 4.87 15.56
C ASN A 12 21.22 3.94 14.42
N GLY A 13 20.87 2.65 14.49
CA GLY A 13 21.19 1.68 13.45
C GLY A 13 20.60 2.05 12.09
N SER A 14 19.35 2.51 12.04
CA SER A 14 18.72 2.94 10.78
C SER A 14 19.38 4.19 10.20
N VAL A 15 19.71 5.18 11.04
CA VAL A 15 20.40 6.41 10.59
C VAL A 15 21.80 6.11 10.07
N PHE A 16 22.58 5.28 10.79
CA PHE A 16 23.92 4.89 10.35
C PHE A 16 23.89 4.10 9.05
N LEU A 17 23.03 3.07 8.96
CA LEU A 17 22.87 2.30 7.73
C LEU A 17 22.34 3.15 6.57
N GLY A 18 21.48 4.13 6.87
CA GLY A 18 20.96 5.08 5.89
C GLY A 18 22.00 6.01 5.33
N TYR A 19 22.92 6.51 6.16
CA TYR A 19 24.06 7.30 5.71
C TYR A 19 24.98 6.49 4.77
N PHE A 20 25.31 5.25 5.13
CA PHE A 20 26.13 4.38 4.26
C PHE A 20 25.41 4.00 2.95
N SER A 21 24.10 3.76 3.01
CA SER A 21 23.28 3.47 1.84
C SER A 21 23.21 4.68 0.89
N TYR A 22 22.96 5.87 1.42
CA TYR A 22 22.92 7.12 0.66
C TYR A 22 24.26 7.43 -0.03
N THR A 23 25.37 7.33 0.71
CA THR A 23 26.71 7.57 0.15
C THR A 23 27.06 6.53 -0.93
N SER A 24 26.62 5.29 -0.78
CA SER A 24 26.76 4.26 -1.81
C SER A 24 25.96 4.59 -3.08
N PHE A 25 24.71 5.07 -2.95
CA PHE A 25 23.91 5.52 -4.09
C PHE A 25 24.53 6.72 -4.79
N GLN A 26 25.02 7.70 -4.04
CA GLN A 26 25.67 8.90 -4.59
C GLN A 26 26.93 8.54 -5.38
N LYS A 27 27.72 7.60 -4.87
CA LYS A 27 28.95 7.11 -5.53
C LYS A 27 28.68 6.10 -6.65
N LYS A 28 27.42 5.76 -6.94
CA LYS A 28 27.01 4.69 -7.88
C LYS A 28 27.76 3.38 -7.63
N ASP A 29 28.03 3.06 -6.36
CA ASP A 29 28.83 1.89 -6.01
C ASP A 29 28.01 0.59 -6.20
N ASN A 30 28.47 -0.27 -7.11
CA ASN A 30 27.87 -1.56 -7.41
C ASN A 30 28.56 -2.74 -6.71
N SER A 31 29.49 -2.46 -5.78
CA SER A 31 30.18 -3.48 -5.00
C SER A 31 29.21 -4.43 -4.27
N ARG A 32 29.66 -5.68 -4.04
CA ARG A 32 28.90 -6.64 -3.22
C ARG A 32 28.65 -6.10 -1.81
N ARG A 33 29.59 -5.32 -1.27
CA ARG A 33 29.48 -4.67 0.04
C ARG A 33 28.36 -3.63 0.06
N ALA A 34 28.31 -2.73 -0.92
CA ALA A 34 27.24 -1.75 -1.08
C ALA A 34 25.85 -2.40 -1.11
N ARG A 35 25.68 -3.49 -1.86
CA ARG A 35 24.41 -4.22 -1.93
C ARG A 35 24.00 -4.83 -0.58
N VAL A 36 24.96 -5.41 0.15
CA VAL A 36 24.69 -5.96 1.49
C VAL A 36 24.28 -4.85 2.45
N ILE A 37 24.95 -3.69 2.40
CA ILE A 37 24.60 -2.53 3.23
C ILE A 37 23.19 -2.01 2.91
N GLN A 38 22.85 -1.89 1.62
CA GLN A 38 21.51 -1.48 1.18
C GLN A 38 20.42 -2.46 1.65
N CYS A 39 20.69 -3.76 1.51
CA CYS A 39 19.78 -4.82 1.96
C CYS A 39 19.62 -4.81 3.48
N ALA A 40 20.71 -4.70 4.23
CA ALA A 40 20.70 -4.60 5.69
C ALA A 40 19.98 -3.34 6.18
N HIS A 41 20.13 -2.21 5.48
CA HIS A 41 19.43 -0.96 5.78
C HIS A 41 17.91 -1.10 5.65
N VAL A 42 17.41 -1.87 4.68
CA VAL A 42 15.97 -2.10 4.51
C VAL A 42 15.47 -3.16 5.49
N LEU A 43 16.17 -4.28 5.63
CA LEU A 43 15.72 -5.41 6.43
C LEU A 43 15.84 -5.16 7.93
N CYS A 44 17.01 -4.74 8.41
CA CYS A 44 17.31 -4.73 9.84
C CYS A 44 16.39 -3.81 10.64
N PRO A 45 16.16 -2.53 10.26
CA PRO A 45 15.30 -1.65 11.03
C PRO A 45 13.84 -2.09 11.02
N ASN A 46 13.33 -2.53 9.87
CA ASN A 46 11.93 -2.94 9.74
C ASN A 46 11.63 -4.28 10.44
N ILE A 47 12.52 -5.28 10.34
CA ILE A 47 12.36 -6.54 11.07
C ILE A 47 12.44 -6.30 12.57
N THR A 48 13.40 -5.48 13.03
CA THR A 48 13.53 -5.19 14.46
C THR A 48 12.29 -4.45 14.97
N MET A 49 11.76 -3.48 14.21
CA MET A 49 10.50 -2.81 14.58
C MET A 49 9.31 -3.77 14.61
N SER A 50 9.19 -4.70 13.65
CA SER A 50 8.15 -5.75 13.71
C SER A 50 8.25 -6.60 14.97
N ILE A 51 9.47 -7.05 15.32
CA ILE A 51 9.68 -7.86 16.54
C ILE A 51 9.28 -7.05 17.77
N VAL A 52 9.68 -5.78 17.84
CA VAL A 52 9.31 -4.89 18.94
C VAL A 52 7.79 -4.73 19.05
N PHE A 53 7.07 -4.54 17.93
CA PHE A 53 5.61 -4.47 17.94
C PHE A 53 4.97 -5.78 18.40
N ILE A 54 5.46 -6.93 17.94
CA ILE A 54 4.96 -8.25 18.37
C ILE A 54 5.16 -8.42 19.88
N LEU A 55 6.37 -8.20 20.37
CA LEU A 55 6.68 -8.32 21.80
C LEU A 55 5.80 -7.38 22.63
N TRP A 56 5.69 -6.12 22.20
CA TRP A 56 4.81 -5.14 22.83
C TRP A 56 3.35 -5.60 22.86
N GLY A 57 2.82 -6.08 21.74
CA GLY A 57 1.45 -6.59 21.64
C GLY A 57 1.19 -7.79 22.55
N VAL A 58 2.17 -8.69 22.69
CA VAL A 58 2.07 -9.85 23.59
C VAL A 58 2.15 -9.43 25.05
N THR A 59 3.04 -8.51 25.42
CA THR A 59 3.19 -8.07 26.81
C THR A 59 2.04 -7.18 27.28
N GLU A 60 1.48 -6.36 26.38
CA GLU A 60 0.46 -5.38 26.73
C GLU A 60 -0.98 -5.82 26.38
N GLY A 61 -1.14 -6.94 25.67
CA GLY A 61 -2.43 -7.52 25.30
C GLY A 61 -3.09 -6.93 24.04
N PHE A 62 -2.43 -6.01 23.33
CA PHE A 62 -2.96 -5.36 22.12
C PHE A 62 -2.60 -6.11 20.83
N LEU A 63 -3.01 -7.39 20.74
CA LEU A 63 -2.60 -8.28 19.65
C LEU A 63 -3.03 -7.80 18.25
N THR A 64 -4.25 -7.27 18.09
CA THR A 64 -4.73 -6.77 16.80
C THR A 64 -3.97 -5.52 16.35
N GLU A 65 -3.60 -4.67 17.30
CA GLU A 65 -2.85 -3.45 17.04
C GLU A 65 -1.43 -3.79 16.57
N ALA A 66 -0.75 -4.62 17.37
CA ALA A 66 0.58 -5.13 17.08
C ALA A 66 0.64 -5.91 15.76
N ALA A 67 -0.37 -6.73 15.44
CA ALA A 67 -0.41 -7.48 14.18
C ALA A 67 -0.42 -6.55 12.97
N THR A 68 -1.27 -5.51 12.97
CA THR A 68 -1.31 -4.50 11.90
C THR A 68 -0.01 -3.72 11.81
N CYS A 69 0.51 -3.21 12.92
CA CYS A 69 1.77 -2.47 12.93
C CYS A 69 2.94 -3.33 12.42
N SER A 70 3.00 -4.61 12.80
CA SER A 70 4.02 -5.54 12.33
C SER A 70 3.88 -5.84 10.84
N ALA A 71 2.66 -6.09 10.37
CA ALA A 71 2.36 -6.32 8.96
C ALA A 71 2.77 -5.12 8.09
N LEU A 72 2.53 -3.89 8.55
CA LEU A 72 2.95 -2.67 7.86
C LEU A 72 4.47 -2.58 7.71
N ASN A 73 5.24 -2.93 8.75
CA ASN A 73 6.71 -2.93 8.65
C ASN A 73 7.22 -4.01 7.66
N PHE A 74 6.59 -5.18 7.60
CA PHE A 74 6.92 -6.20 6.57
C PHE A 74 6.55 -5.75 5.15
N VAL A 75 5.38 -5.14 4.99
CA VAL A 75 4.92 -4.54 3.73
C VAL A 75 5.90 -3.46 3.27
N ARG A 76 6.41 -2.63 4.18
CA ARG A 76 7.39 -1.58 3.88
C ARG A 76 8.69 -2.13 3.32
N ILE A 77 9.18 -3.27 3.85
CA ILE A 77 10.37 -3.95 3.32
C ILE A 77 10.20 -4.21 1.82
N LEU A 78 9.04 -4.74 1.41
CA LEU A 78 8.75 -5.02 0.01
C LEU A 78 8.71 -3.74 -0.84
N PHE A 79 8.12 -2.66 -0.32
CA PHE A 79 8.09 -1.37 -1.03
C PHE A 79 9.49 -0.81 -1.23
N LEU A 80 10.31 -0.85 -0.18
CA LEU A 80 11.67 -0.31 -0.21
C LEU A 80 12.56 -1.14 -1.13
N PHE A 81 12.41 -2.46 -1.18
CA PHE A 81 13.09 -3.29 -2.16
C PHE A 81 12.64 -2.98 -3.59
N TRP A 82 11.35 -2.76 -3.81
CA TRP A 82 10.83 -2.35 -5.11
C TRP A 82 11.44 -1.02 -5.59
N ILE A 83 11.49 -0.01 -4.72
CA ILE A 83 12.15 1.28 -5.00
C ILE A 83 13.66 1.08 -5.22
N ALA A 84 14.32 0.25 -4.41
CA ALA A 84 15.75 -0.02 -4.54
C ALA A 84 16.09 -0.70 -5.87
N VAL A 85 15.21 -1.54 -6.40
CA VAL A 85 15.39 -2.14 -7.73
C VAL A 85 15.16 -1.13 -8.85
N HIS A 86 14.28 -0.15 -8.69
CA HIS A 86 14.21 0.99 -9.61
C HIS A 86 15.48 1.86 -9.60
N LEU A 87 16.21 1.89 -8.48
CA LEU A 87 17.45 2.65 -8.34
C LEU A 87 18.68 1.97 -8.97
N LYS A 88 18.62 0.67 -9.26
CA LYS A 88 19.78 -0.12 -9.68
C LYS A 88 19.46 -0.93 -10.93
N SER A 89 20.44 -1.06 -11.83
CA SER A 89 20.34 -2.00 -12.96
C SER A 89 20.46 -3.43 -12.42
N VAL A 90 19.35 -3.95 -11.90
CA VAL A 90 19.17 -5.37 -11.61
C VAL A 90 18.73 -6.06 -12.90
N GLU A 91 19.00 -7.35 -13.01
CA GLU A 91 18.54 -8.20 -14.10
C GLU A 91 17.05 -7.96 -14.41
N ASP A 92 16.72 -7.79 -15.70
CA ASP A 92 15.41 -7.30 -16.15
C ASP A 92 14.24 -8.15 -15.60
N TYR A 93 14.47 -9.45 -15.34
CA TYR A 93 13.48 -10.38 -14.79
C TYR A 93 13.05 -10.03 -13.35
N VAL A 94 14.00 -9.80 -12.44
CA VAL A 94 13.69 -9.52 -11.02
C VAL A 94 12.97 -8.17 -10.92
N HIS A 95 13.35 -7.22 -11.77
CA HIS A 95 12.70 -5.93 -11.87
C HIS A 95 11.23 -6.08 -12.29
N GLU A 96 10.94 -6.85 -13.35
CA GLU A 96 9.57 -7.01 -13.85
C GLU A 96 8.64 -7.74 -12.86
N VAL A 97 9.15 -8.76 -12.17
CA VAL A 97 8.37 -9.51 -11.18
C VAL A 97 8.09 -8.66 -9.94
N MET A 98 9.10 -7.96 -9.43
CA MET A 98 8.93 -7.15 -8.22
C MET A 98 8.06 -5.92 -8.46
N ASP A 99 8.11 -5.36 -9.67
CA ASP A 99 7.26 -4.23 -10.06
C ASP A 99 5.76 -4.53 -9.97
N ARG A 100 5.38 -5.78 -10.22
CA ARG A 100 3.97 -6.20 -10.24
C ARG A 100 3.50 -6.80 -8.93
N LEU A 101 4.37 -7.54 -8.24
CA LEU A 101 3.98 -8.24 -7.01
C LEU A 101 4.09 -7.38 -5.77
N ALA A 102 5.01 -6.40 -5.71
CA ALA A 102 5.23 -5.64 -4.48
C ALA A 102 3.96 -4.90 -4.05
N VAL A 103 3.40 -4.05 -4.92
CA VAL A 103 2.21 -3.24 -4.61
C VAL A 103 0.96 -4.11 -4.39
N LEU A 104 0.83 -5.20 -5.17
CA LEU A 104 -0.30 -6.11 -5.07
C LEU A 104 -0.29 -6.92 -3.76
N LEU A 105 0.88 -7.39 -3.33
CA LEU A 105 1.02 -8.10 -2.06
C LEU A 105 0.72 -7.16 -0.87
N GLN A 106 1.12 -5.89 -0.98
CA GLN A 106 0.78 -4.89 0.05
C GLN A 106 -0.72 -4.69 0.15
N TYR A 107 -1.39 -4.53 -0.99
CA TYR A 107 -2.84 -4.40 -1.04
C TYR A 107 -3.52 -5.60 -0.34
N ILE A 108 -3.09 -6.83 -0.62
CA ILE A 108 -3.62 -8.04 0.01
C ILE A 108 -3.37 -8.02 1.53
N VAL A 109 -2.13 -7.80 1.96
CA VAL A 109 -1.75 -7.86 3.38
C VAL A 109 -2.50 -6.81 4.19
N ILE A 110 -2.57 -5.57 3.70
CA ILE A 110 -3.29 -4.49 4.38
C ILE A 110 -4.79 -4.79 4.42
N THR A 111 -5.37 -5.28 3.33
CA THR A 111 -6.80 -5.64 3.31
C THR A 111 -7.10 -6.75 4.33
N VAL A 112 -6.32 -7.82 4.35
CA VAL A 112 -6.55 -8.97 5.25
C VAL A 112 -6.33 -8.58 6.72
N VAL A 113 -5.20 -7.96 7.03
CA VAL A 113 -4.83 -7.67 8.43
C VAL A 113 -5.72 -6.57 9.00
N ALA A 114 -5.98 -5.51 8.23
CA ALA A 114 -6.67 -4.33 8.75
C ALA A 114 -8.20 -4.51 8.82
N TYR A 115 -8.79 -5.37 7.97
CA TYR A 115 -10.22 -5.73 8.08
C TYR A 115 -10.46 -6.93 9.02
N SER A 116 -9.42 -7.60 9.51
CA SER A 116 -9.58 -8.72 10.46
C SER A 116 -10.42 -8.39 11.71
N PRO A 117 -10.29 -7.20 12.36
CA PRO A 117 -11.07 -6.90 13.56
C PRO A 117 -12.55 -6.66 13.24
N ILE A 118 -12.84 -6.18 12.03
CA ILE A 118 -14.19 -5.96 11.52
C ILE A 118 -14.85 -7.31 11.24
N ILE A 119 -14.12 -8.25 10.65
CA ILE A 119 -14.60 -9.61 10.40
C ILE A 119 -14.98 -10.29 11.73
N VAL A 120 -14.15 -10.17 12.76
CA VAL A 120 -14.44 -10.75 14.09
C VAL A 120 -15.67 -10.10 14.73
N ASP A 121 -15.78 -8.78 14.64
CA ASP A 121 -16.94 -8.05 15.18
C ASP A 121 -18.25 -8.44 14.47
N LEU A 122 -18.20 -8.51 13.14
CA LEU A 122 -19.33 -8.93 12.31
C LEU A 122 -19.71 -10.39 12.57
N TRP A 123 -18.73 -11.26 12.75
CA TRP A 123 -18.95 -12.67 13.09
C TRP A 123 -19.77 -12.85 14.36
N ASN A 124 -19.60 -11.96 15.33
CA ASN A 124 -20.33 -12.02 16.59
C ASN A 124 -21.74 -11.43 16.50
N LYS A 125 -21.99 -10.54 15.53
CA LYS A 125 -23.24 -9.76 15.43
C LYS A 125 -24.24 -10.26 14.39
N THR A 126 -23.81 -10.98 13.35
CA THR A 126 -24.68 -11.42 12.25
C THR A 126 -25.22 -12.84 12.41
N ASP A 127 -26.39 -13.11 11.84
CA ASP A 127 -26.91 -14.48 11.68
C ASP A 127 -26.07 -15.29 10.70
N ASN A 128 -26.20 -16.63 10.73
CA ASN A 128 -25.38 -17.55 9.93
C ASN A 128 -25.34 -17.21 8.42
N ILE A 129 -26.46 -16.76 7.83
CA ILE A 129 -26.52 -16.35 6.42
C ILE A 129 -25.73 -15.05 6.18
N GLY A 130 -25.86 -14.08 7.09
CA GLY A 130 -25.11 -12.82 7.04
C GLY A 130 -23.61 -13.03 7.19
N LYS A 131 -23.18 -13.94 8.08
CA LYS A 131 -21.76 -14.30 8.26
C LYS A 131 -21.15 -14.83 6.97
N VAL A 132 -21.83 -15.76 6.30
CA VAL A 132 -21.34 -16.36 5.04
C VAL A 132 -21.23 -15.29 3.96
N LEU A 133 -22.22 -14.41 3.80
CA LEU A 133 -22.19 -13.35 2.79
C LEU A 133 -21.07 -12.32 3.04
N VAL A 134 -20.92 -11.86 4.28
CA VAL A 134 -19.88 -10.89 4.65
C VAL A 134 -18.49 -11.46 4.45
N LEU A 135 -18.27 -12.70 4.91
CA LEU A 135 -17.01 -13.41 4.72
C LEU A 135 -16.74 -13.58 3.22
N THR A 136 -17.76 -13.96 2.46
CA THR A 136 -17.65 -14.12 1.00
C THR A 136 -17.25 -12.81 0.34
N PHE A 137 -17.93 -11.69 0.60
CA PHE A 137 -17.62 -10.42 -0.08
C PHE A 137 -16.24 -9.85 0.29
N LEU A 138 -15.83 -9.93 1.56
CA LEU A 138 -14.52 -9.43 2.01
C LEU A 138 -13.35 -10.32 1.57
N PHE A 139 -13.51 -11.65 1.64
CA PHE A 139 -12.44 -12.57 1.25
C PHE A 139 -12.39 -12.84 -0.24
N LEU A 140 -13.50 -12.78 -0.98
CA LEU A 140 -13.53 -13.04 -2.41
C LEU A 140 -12.63 -12.05 -3.17
N GLY A 141 -12.68 -10.76 -2.83
CA GLY A 141 -11.79 -9.77 -3.44
C GLY A 141 -10.31 -10.08 -3.16
N SER A 142 -9.97 -10.30 -1.89
CA SER A 142 -8.59 -10.66 -1.49
C SER A 142 -8.10 -11.95 -2.13
N LEU A 143 -8.97 -12.95 -2.28
CA LEU A 143 -8.69 -14.23 -2.91
C LEU A 143 -8.50 -14.09 -4.41
N LEU A 144 -9.32 -13.28 -5.09
CA LEU A 144 -9.15 -12.94 -6.51
C LEU A 144 -7.80 -12.27 -6.76
N VAL A 145 -7.42 -11.31 -5.93
CA VAL A 145 -6.11 -10.62 -6.02
C VAL A 145 -4.97 -11.60 -5.70
N SER A 146 -5.12 -12.49 -4.72
CA SER A 146 -4.10 -13.48 -4.37
C SER A 146 -3.91 -14.55 -5.44
N LEU A 147 -4.99 -15.11 -5.99
CA LEU A 147 -4.93 -16.04 -7.12
C LEU A 147 -4.29 -15.37 -8.33
N HIS A 148 -4.56 -14.08 -8.54
CA HIS A 148 -3.91 -13.30 -9.58
C HIS A 148 -2.40 -13.15 -9.35
N ALA A 149 -1.97 -12.86 -8.12
CA ALA A 149 -0.55 -12.85 -7.74
C ALA A 149 0.13 -14.19 -8.05
N VAL A 150 -0.51 -15.29 -7.67
CA VAL A 150 -0.02 -16.65 -7.95
C VAL A 150 0.02 -16.91 -9.46
N ALA A 151 -1.00 -16.48 -10.20
CA ALA A 151 -1.02 -16.61 -11.66
C ALA A 151 0.12 -15.80 -12.33
N VAL A 152 0.46 -14.60 -11.83
CA VAL A 152 1.62 -13.83 -12.30
C VAL A 152 2.91 -14.62 -12.09
N VAL A 153 3.08 -15.25 -10.92
CA VAL A 153 4.27 -16.03 -10.58
C VAL A 153 4.34 -17.33 -11.42
N CYS A 154 3.23 -18.04 -11.58
CA CYS A 154 3.18 -19.35 -12.24
C CYS A 154 3.14 -19.25 -13.78
N TYR A 155 2.39 -18.32 -14.36
CA TYR A 155 2.21 -18.19 -15.80
C TYR A 155 3.13 -17.13 -16.41
N ARG A 156 4.43 -17.46 -16.42
CA ARG A 156 5.54 -16.66 -16.97
C ARG A 156 5.30 -16.12 -18.39
N ARG A 157 4.51 -16.80 -19.23
CA ARG A 157 4.45 -16.58 -20.70
C ARG A 157 3.36 -15.60 -21.18
N ASN A 158 2.43 -15.18 -20.33
CA ASN A 158 1.31 -14.28 -20.71
C ASN A 158 1.25 -13.02 -19.82
N LEU A 159 2.40 -12.55 -19.34
CA LEU A 159 2.53 -11.46 -18.36
C LEU A 159 1.80 -10.16 -18.76
N GLN A 160 1.63 -9.90 -20.04
CA GLN A 160 1.01 -8.67 -20.57
C GLN A 160 -0.49 -8.59 -20.30
N LYS A 161 -1.26 -9.66 -20.63
CA LYS A 161 -2.71 -9.74 -20.35
C LYS A 161 -3.02 -9.74 -18.85
N VAL A 162 -2.04 -10.16 -18.05
CA VAL A 162 -2.18 -10.31 -16.60
C VAL A 162 -2.10 -8.94 -15.89
N THR A 163 -1.25 -8.00 -16.34
CA THR A 163 -1.10 -6.68 -15.68
C THR A 163 -2.32 -5.77 -15.84
N ASP A 164 -3.02 -5.85 -16.97
CA ASP A 164 -4.28 -5.10 -17.19
C ASP A 164 -5.38 -5.58 -16.24
N GLN A 165 -5.31 -6.84 -15.83
CA GLN A 165 -6.28 -7.46 -14.93
C GLN A 165 -6.01 -7.12 -13.46
N SER A 166 -4.79 -6.72 -13.08
CA SER A 166 -4.45 -6.37 -11.69
C SER A 166 -5.27 -5.16 -11.19
N TYR A 167 -5.33 -4.09 -11.97
CA TYR A 167 -6.14 -2.89 -11.64
C TYR A 167 -7.64 -3.22 -11.55
N VAL A 168 -8.14 -4.02 -12.51
CA VAL A 168 -9.54 -4.45 -12.52
C VAL A 168 -9.87 -5.26 -11.26
N ASN A 169 -8.96 -6.16 -10.84
CA ASN A 169 -9.17 -6.98 -9.65
C ASN A 169 -9.16 -6.15 -8.36
N THR A 170 -8.28 -5.15 -8.24
CA THR A 170 -8.27 -4.23 -7.08
C THR A 170 -9.52 -3.35 -7.03
N GLU A 171 -10.01 -2.87 -8.18
CA GLU A 171 -11.27 -2.11 -8.24
C GLU A 171 -12.49 -2.98 -7.90
N ILE A 172 -12.54 -4.22 -8.40
CA ILE A 172 -13.57 -5.18 -8.00
C ILE A 172 -13.51 -5.41 -6.49
N THR A 173 -12.32 -5.51 -5.90
CA THR A 173 -12.17 -5.68 -4.45
C THR A 173 -12.66 -4.45 -3.68
N ASN A 174 -12.33 -3.24 -4.15
CA ASN A 174 -12.85 -1.99 -3.57
C ASN A 174 -14.38 -1.93 -3.62
N PHE A 175 -14.99 -2.33 -4.74
CA PHE A 175 -16.44 -2.43 -4.90
C PHE A 175 -17.07 -3.45 -3.95
N LEU A 176 -16.55 -4.69 -3.92
CA LEU A 176 -17.06 -5.75 -3.03
C LEU A 176 -16.97 -5.36 -1.56
N ARG A 177 -15.91 -4.65 -1.17
CA ARG A 177 -15.73 -4.12 0.18
C ARG A 177 -16.79 -3.09 0.54
N LEU A 178 -17.08 -2.15 -0.37
CA LEU A 178 -18.17 -1.17 -0.19
C LEU A 178 -19.53 -1.86 -0.06
N CYS A 179 -19.80 -2.86 -0.90
CA CYS A 179 -21.01 -3.67 -0.80
C CYS A 179 -21.12 -4.39 0.56
N ALA A 180 -20.02 -4.97 1.05
CA ALA A 180 -19.99 -5.64 2.35
C ALA A 180 -20.33 -4.65 3.49
N ILE A 181 -19.74 -3.45 3.47
CA ILE A 181 -19.98 -2.42 4.49
C ILE A 181 -21.45 -1.96 4.48
N ILE A 182 -21.98 -1.61 3.30
CA ILE A 182 -23.37 -1.18 3.13
C ILE A 182 -24.33 -2.28 3.58
N TRP A 183 -24.05 -3.53 3.20
CA TRP A 183 -24.88 -4.67 3.63
C TRP A 183 -24.90 -4.83 5.15
N THR A 184 -23.75 -4.67 5.80
CA THR A 184 -23.62 -4.88 7.26
C THR A 184 -24.23 -3.79 8.12
N TYR A 185 -24.16 -2.53 7.68
CA TYR A 185 -24.61 -1.39 8.48
C TYR A 185 -25.92 -0.80 7.98
N GLY A 186 -26.45 -1.28 6.86
CA GLY A 186 -27.74 -0.88 6.29
C GLY A 186 -27.59 -0.12 4.98
N LEU A 187 -28.50 -0.41 4.03
CA LEU A 187 -28.57 0.25 2.74
C LEU A 187 -29.46 1.49 2.84
N GLN A 188 -28.87 2.69 2.72
CA GLN A 188 -29.65 3.89 2.39
C GLN A 188 -29.52 4.17 0.89
N LEU A 189 -30.63 4.54 0.24
CA LEU A 189 -30.69 4.79 -1.21
C LEU A 189 -29.66 5.86 -1.65
N ASN A 190 -29.34 6.79 -0.74
CA ASN A 190 -28.38 7.88 -0.95
C ASN A 190 -26.94 7.39 -1.15
N HIS A 191 -26.59 6.16 -0.73
CA HIS A 191 -25.24 5.60 -0.88
C HIS A 191 -25.04 4.85 -2.20
N LEU A 192 -26.11 4.55 -2.93
CA LEU A 192 -26.06 3.80 -4.20
C LEU A 192 -25.19 4.47 -5.28
N PRO A 193 -25.18 5.80 -5.45
CA PRO A 193 -24.32 6.46 -6.44
C PRO A 193 -22.83 6.23 -6.20
N VAL A 194 -22.41 6.07 -4.93
CA VAL A 194 -21.00 5.85 -4.59
C VAL A 194 -20.50 4.51 -5.11
N LEU A 195 -21.35 3.48 -5.13
CA LEU A 195 -21.03 2.17 -5.67
C LEU A 195 -20.80 2.18 -7.19
N LEU A 196 -21.29 3.21 -7.89
CA LEU A 196 -21.13 3.33 -9.34
C LEU A 196 -19.72 3.78 -9.74
N PHE A 197 -19.02 4.55 -8.91
CA PHE A 197 -17.68 5.08 -9.25
C PHE A 197 -16.63 4.00 -9.55
N PRO A 198 -16.42 2.95 -8.72
CA PRO A 198 -15.48 1.89 -9.06
C PRO A 198 -15.90 1.09 -10.30
N LEU A 199 -17.21 0.88 -10.51
CA LEU A 199 -17.72 0.21 -11.71
C LEU A 199 -17.46 1.04 -12.98
N LEU A 200 -17.71 2.34 -12.93
CA LEU A 200 -17.40 3.27 -14.02
C LEU A 200 -15.89 3.29 -14.30
N ALA A 201 -15.05 3.27 -13.27
CA ALA A 201 -13.60 3.22 -13.42
C ALA A 201 -13.14 1.94 -14.14
N ILE A 202 -13.74 0.77 -13.81
CA ILE A 202 -13.48 -0.50 -14.50
C ILE A 202 -13.91 -0.43 -15.97
N ILE A 203 -15.12 0.07 -16.24
CA ILE A 203 -15.67 0.17 -17.59
C ILE A 203 -14.81 1.12 -18.44
N CYS A 204 -14.52 2.32 -17.94
CA CYS A 204 -13.66 3.29 -18.62
C CYS A 204 -12.28 2.70 -18.92
N PHE A 205 -11.68 1.99 -17.96
CA PHE A 205 -10.38 1.35 -18.16
C PHE A 205 -10.42 0.27 -19.25
N LYS A 206 -11.38 -0.66 -19.18
CA LYS A 206 -11.53 -1.73 -20.18
C LYS A 206 -11.84 -1.18 -21.57
N VAL A 207 -12.74 -0.20 -21.68
CA VAL A 207 -13.09 0.41 -22.97
C VAL A 207 -11.85 1.07 -23.60
N CYS A 208 -11.07 1.85 -22.84
CA CYS A 208 -9.89 2.49 -23.41
C CYS A 208 -8.78 1.51 -23.79
N VAL A 209 -8.49 0.50 -22.95
CA VAL A 209 -7.43 -0.48 -23.22
C VAL A 209 -7.82 -1.43 -24.35
N HIS A 210 -9.07 -1.91 -24.37
CA HIS A 210 -9.52 -2.95 -25.30
C HIS A 210 -10.11 -2.39 -26.61
N CYS A 211 -10.86 -1.29 -26.56
CA CYS A 211 -11.48 -0.69 -27.75
C CYS A 211 -10.54 0.27 -28.50
N LYS A 212 -9.27 0.41 -28.07
CA LYS A 212 -8.25 1.27 -28.70
C LYS A 212 -8.77 2.68 -29.04
N CYS A 213 -9.56 3.27 -28.13
CA CYS A 213 -10.18 4.56 -28.39
C CYS A 213 -9.14 5.64 -28.80
N PRO A 214 -9.51 6.57 -29.71
CA PRO A 214 -8.64 7.66 -30.15
C PRO A 214 -8.51 8.79 -29.11
N ILE A 215 -9.02 8.59 -27.90
CA ILE A 215 -8.99 9.59 -26.83
C ILE A 215 -7.53 9.86 -26.46
N PRO A 216 -7.11 11.14 -26.33
CA PRO A 216 -5.77 11.46 -25.87
C PRO A 216 -5.53 10.82 -24.50
N VAL A 217 -4.44 10.06 -24.37
CA VAL A 217 -4.10 9.29 -23.15
C VAL A 217 -4.20 10.16 -21.90
N LEU A 218 -3.80 11.43 -22.01
CA LEU A 218 -3.89 12.42 -20.94
C LEU A 218 -5.30 12.61 -20.38
N HIS A 219 -6.27 12.79 -21.27
CA HIS A 219 -7.66 12.99 -20.88
C HIS A 219 -8.21 11.72 -20.21
N PHE A 220 -7.85 10.56 -20.74
CA PHE A 220 -8.22 9.28 -20.14
C PHE A 220 -7.63 9.11 -18.72
N VAL A 221 -6.35 9.41 -18.50
CA VAL A 221 -5.75 9.39 -17.16
C VAL A 221 -6.46 10.35 -16.22
N SER A 222 -6.75 11.58 -16.66
CA SER A 222 -7.47 12.56 -15.86
C SER A 222 -8.85 12.07 -15.45
N VAL A 223 -9.62 11.47 -16.37
CA VAL A 223 -10.94 10.89 -16.06
C VAL A 223 -10.82 9.77 -15.03
N LEU A 224 -9.85 8.86 -15.17
CA LEU A 224 -9.63 7.80 -14.19
C LEU A 224 -9.24 8.35 -12.82
N LEU A 225 -8.36 9.35 -12.75
CA LEU A 225 -7.99 10.00 -11.49
C LEU A 225 -9.20 10.67 -10.82
N ILE A 226 -10.05 11.35 -11.59
CA ILE A 226 -11.28 11.95 -11.06
C ILE A 226 -12.20 10.85 -10.49
N LEU A 227 -12.41 9.75 -11.24
CA LEU A 227 -13.23 8.64 -10.76
C LEU A 227 -12.66 8.01 -9.49
N GLN A 228 -11.33 7.90 -9.38
CA GLN A 228 -10.66 7.41 -8.18
C GLN A 228 -10.84 8.35 -6.99
N ILE A 229 -10.70 9.66 -7.19
CA ILE A 229 -10.94 10.67 -6.13
C ILE A 229 -12.40 10.60 -5.65
N MET A 230 -13.36 10.45 -6.57
CA MET A 230 -14.77 10.30 -6.25
C MET A 230 -15.07 8.98 -5.52
N SER A 231 -14.40 7.88 -5.90
CA SER A 231 -14.54 6.59 -5.23
C SER A 231 -13.97 6.64 -3.80
N VAL A 232 -12.80 7.27 -3.62
CA VAL A 232 -12.20 7.51 -2.30
C VAL A 232 -13.12 8.35 -1.43
N SER A 233 -13.57 9.51 -1.92
CA SER A 233 -14.40 10.43 -1.14
C SER A 233 -15.73 9.80 -0.76
N GLY A 234 -16.37 9.09 -1.69
CA GLY A 234 -17.59 8.35 -1.42
C GLY A 234 -17.36 7.21 -0.43
N SER A 235 -16.25 6.48 -0.54
CA SER A 235 -15.91 5.43 0.42
C SER A 235 -15.67 5.98 1.83
N ILE A 236 -14.98 7.12 1.95
CA ILE A 236 -14.80 7.82 3.23
C ILE A 236 -16.15 8.25 3.81
N TYR A 237 -17.04 8.80 2.97
CA TYR A 237 -18.38 9.22 3.38
C TYR A 237 -19.19 8.04 3.94
N ILE A 238 -19.21 6.90 3.24
CA ILE A 238 -19.89 5.68 3.71
C ILE A 238 -19.32 5.22 5.06
N HIS A 239 -17.99 5.18 5.19
CA HIS A 239 -17.36 4.80 6.46
C HIS A 239 -17.69 5.79 7.59
N TYR A 240 -17.78 7.08 7.29
CA TYR A 240 -18.10 8.10 8.28
C TYR A 240 -19.55 7.99 8.76
N ASP A 241 -20.49 7.77 7.84
CA ASP A 241 -21.93 7.74 8.10
C ASP A 241 -22.40 6.42 8.73
N LEU A 242 -21.92 5.28 8.22
CA LEU A 242 -22.37 3.95 8.65
C LEU A 242 -21.62 3.43 9.89
N VAL A 243 -20.38 3.86 10.13
CA VAL A 243 -19.54 3.41 11.26
C VAL A 243 -19.64 4.40 12.45
N THR A 244 -20.78 5.07 12.58
CA THR A 244 -21.06 6.03 13.67
C THR A 244 -21.05 5.39 15.07
N ASN A 245 -21.43 4.11 15.16
CA ASN A 245 -21.48 3.38 16.42
C ASN A 245 -20.12 2.93 16.97
N MET A 246 -19.02 3.12 16.21
CA MET A 246 -17.67 2.65 16.55
C MET A 246 -16.67 3.82 16.53
N LYS A 247 -16.89 4.82 17.40
CA LYS A 247 -16.12 6.08 17.44
C LYS A 247 -14.59 5.92 17.37
N GLY A 248 -14.01 4.85 17.93
CA GLY A 248 -12.56 4.60 17.89
C GLY A 248 -12.05 3.92 16.61
N LYS A 249 -12.83 3.01 15.99
CA LYS A 249 -12.38 2.23 14.82
C LYS A 249 -12.62 2.96 13.50
N ARG A 250 -13.47 3.99 13.50
CA ARG A 250 -13.83 4.77 12.31
C ARG A 250 -12.60 5.42 11.66
N ASP A 251 -11.79 6.12 12.46
CA ASP A 251 -10.69 6.93 11.93
C ASP A 251 -9.60 6.03 11.31
N ILE A 252 -9.34 4.88 11.93
CA ILE A 252 -8.44 3.84 11.41
C ILE A 252 -8.94 3.32 10.05
N LEU A 253 -10.23 3.01 9.96
CA LEU A 253 -10.84 2.46 8.75
C LEU A 253 -10.84 3.45 7.59
N THR A 254 -11.01 4.74 7.89
CA THR A 254 -10.82 5.82 6.91
C THR A 254 -9.39 5.83 6.38
N TRP A 255 -8.39 5.75 7.26
CA TRP A 255 -6.98 5.71 6.83
C TRP A 255 -6.63 4.47 6.01
N ILE A 256 -7.13 3.29 6.40
CA ILE A 256 -6.97 2.04 5.64
C ILE A 256 -7.57 2.19 4.24
N THR A 257 -8.77 2.77 4.16
CA THR A 257 -9.48 3.00 2.91
C THR A 257 -8.68 3.92 1.99
N VAL A 258 -8.16 5.04 2.53
CA VAL A 258 -7.28 5.95 1.79
C VAL A 258 -6.03 5.21 1.30
N PHE A 259 -5.40 4.41 2.16
CA PHE A 259 -4.19 3.68 1.79
C PHE A 259 -4.42 2.71 0.62
N LEU A 260 -5.50 1.92 0.69
CA LEU A 260 -5.85 0.94 -0.34
C LEU A 260 -6.15 1.60 -1.69
N HIS A 261 -6.76 2.79 -1.70
CA HIS A 261 -6.94 3.54 -2.94
C HIS A 261 -5.63 4.13 -3.47
N ILE A 262 -4.73 4.64 -2.61
CA ILE A 262 -3.39 5.07 -3.05
C ILE A 262 -2.68 3.92 -3.77
N LEU A 263 -2.69 2.71 -3.17
CA LEU A 263 -2.12 1.52 -3.80
C LEU A 263 -2.82 1.16 -5.12
N THR A 264 -4.14 1.30 -5.19
CA THR A 264 -4.91 1.06 -6.43
C THR A 264 -4.52 2.03 -7.54
N VAL A 265 -4.28 3.31 -7.22
CA VAL A 265 -3.81 4.30 -8.19
C VAL A 265 -2.38 4.02 -8.63
N ILE A 266 -1.50 3.56 -7.72
CA ILE A 266 -0.16 3.10 -8.10
C ILE A 266 -0.24 1.93 -9.10
N ILE A 267 -1.11 0.95 -8.85
CA ILE A 267 -1.35 -0.19 -9.77
C ILE A 267 -1.90 0.32 -11.11
N MET A 268 -2.81 1.28 -11.10
CA MET A 268 -3.34 1.90 -12.32
C MET A 268 -2.22 2.53 -13.18
N PHE A 269 -1.30 3.28 -12.57
CA PHE A 269 -0.16 3.87 -13.29
C PHE A 269 0.80 2.81 -13.82
N ALA A 270 1.07 1.74 -13.05
CA ALA A 270 1.89 0.63 -13.51
C ALA A 270 1.26 -0.10 -14.72
N SER A 271 -0.05 -0.38 -14.69
CA SER A 271 -0.77 -0.97 -15.83
C SER A 271 -0.77 -0.03 -17.05
N LEU A 272 -0.98 1.27 -16.84
CA LEU A 272 -0.98 2.24 -17.93
C LEU A 272 0.40 2.42 -18.58
N HIS A 273 1.47 2.47 -17.78
CA HIS A 273 2.84 2.54 -18.28
C HIS A 273 3.12 1.40 -19.27
N ASN A 274 2.79 0.17 -18.88
CA ASN A 274 2.94 -1.01 -19.74
C ASN A 274 2.10 -0.92 -21.02
N PHE A 275 0.87 -0.42 -20.95
CA PHE A 275 0.05 -0.16 -22.14
C PHE A 275 0.72 0.84 -23.10
N THR A 276 1.28 1.93 -22.57
CA THR A 276 1.89 2.98 -23.40
C THR A 276 3.18 2.56 -24.09
N VAL A 277 4.04 1.79 -23.42
CA VAL A 277 5.27 1.22 -24.01
C VAL A 277 4.95 0.34 -25.22
N ASN A 278 3.87 -0.44 -25.15
CA ASN A 278 3.47 -1.32 -26.25
C ASN A 278 2.91 -0.60 -27.48
N ARG A 279 2.37 0.62 -27.33
CA ARG A 279 1.80 1.39 -28.45
C ARG A 279 2.89 2.12 -29.26
N HIS A 280 4.03 2.42 -28.64
CA HIS A 280 5.18 3.08 -29.27
C HIS A 280 6.49 2.42 -28.83
N PRO A 281 6.91 1.31 -29.47
CA PRO A 281 8.17 0.64 -29.14
C PRO A 281 9.41 1.50 -29.47
N GLU A 282 9.29 2.50 -30.34
CA GLU A 282 10.40 3.34 -30.79
C GLU A 282 10.81 4.46 -29.81
N SER A 283 10.02 4.75 -28.77
CA SER A 283 10.42 5.71 -27.73
C SER A 283 11.28 5.09 -26.62
N GLY A 284 11.61 3.80 -26.75
CA GLY A 284 12.40 3.00 -25.80
C GLY A 284 13.88 3.36 -25.70
N SER A 285 14.27 4.59 -26.03
CA SER A 285 15.55 5.09 -25.51
C SER A 285 15.39 5.22 -24.01
N ARG A 286 16.03 4.31 -23.26
CA ARG A 286 16.39 4.46 -21.84
C ARG A 286 17.28 5.71 -21.68
N ASN A 287 16.76 6.89 -22.01
CA ASN A 287 17.39 8.12 -21.64
C ASN A 287 17.22 8.20 -20.13
N THR A 288 18.34 7.99 -19.46
CA THR A 288 18.59 8.15 -18.03
C THR A 288 18.30 9.60 -17.62
N VAL A 289 17.04 10.00 -17.64
CA VAL A 289 16.60 11.37 -17.36
C VAL A 289 16.41 11.48 -15.85
N THR A 290 17.44 11.94 -15.12
CA THR A 290 17.32 12.64 -13.82
C THR A 290 16.52 12.00 -12.67
N LEU A 291 16.06 10.76 -12.81
CA LEU A 291 15.25 10.04 -11.81
C LEU A 291 15.97 9.59 -10.51
N PRO A 292 17.31 9.38 -10.45
CA PRO A 292 17.87 8.69 -9.29
C PRO A 292 17.75 9.52 -8.02
N VAL A 293 17.81 10.86 -8.10
CA VAL A 293 17.82 11.72 -6.91
C VAL A 293 16.50 11.64 -6.16
N TRP A 294 15.37 11.80 -6.85
CA TRP A 294 14.05 11.76 -6.21
C TRP A 294 13.68 10.36 -5.72
N CYS A 295 14.04 9.31 -6.47
CA CYS A 295 13.90 7.93 -6.00
C CYS A 295 14.74 7.67 -4.72
N VAL A 296 15.97 8.21 -4.64
CA VAL A 296 16.81 8.11 -3.43
C VAL A 296 16.17 8.86 -2.27
N VAL A 297 15.60 10.06 -2.51
CA VAL A 297 14.90 10.81 -1.46
C VAL A 297 13.71 10.02 -0.91
N VAL A 298 12.83 9.50 -1.77
CA VAL A 298 11.69 8.68 -1.34
C VAL A 298 12.18 7.41 -0.62
N PHE A 299 13.24 6.77 -1.12
CA PHE A 299 13.85 5.61 -0.46
C PHE A 299 14.36 5.94 0.95
N VAL A 300 15.06 7.06 1.14
CA VAL A 300 15.56 7.50 2.46
C VAL A 300 14.41 7.86 3.40
N ILE A 301 13.38 8.54 2.88
CA ILE A 301 12.17 8.84 3.66
C ILE A 301 11.53 7.55 4.18
N GLY A 302 11.32 6.55 3.31
CA GLY A 302 10.69 5.30 3.74
C GLY A 302 11.56 4.46 4.67
N SER A 303 12.88 4.42 4.44
CA SER A 303 13.79 3.55 5.22
C SER A 303 14.19 4.15 6.56
N VAL A 304 14.31 5.48 6.66
CA VAL A 304 14.76 6.16 7.88
C VAL A 304 13.60 6.88 8.57
N LEU A 305 12.93 7.81 7.88
CA LEU A 305 11.91 8.66 8.51
C LEU A 305 10.70 7.86 9.01
N ALA A 306 10.18 6.94 8.19
CA ALA A 306 9.04 6.11 8.60
C ALA A 306 9.37 5.19 9.80
N VAL A 307 10.61 4.71 9.89
CA VAL A 307 11.07 3.92 11.04
C VAL A 307 11.21 4.80 12.29
N LEU A 308 11.76 6.01 12.15
CA LEU A 308 11.87 6.99 13.23
C LEU A 308 10.51 7.37 13.80
N VAL A 309 9.53 7.65 12.93
CA VAL A 309 8.16 7.98 13.34
C VAL A 309 7.53 6.79 14.06
N ASN A 310 7.63 5.58 13.51
CA ASN A 310 7.09 4.38 14.17
C ASN A 310 7.68 4.15 15.55
N ALA A 311 9.00 4.32 15.66
CA ALA A 311 9.68 4.23 16.93
C ALA A 311 9.12 5.29 17.88
N ALA A 312 9.21 6.58 17.52
CA ALA A 312 8.81 7.69 18.37
C ALA A 312 7.37 7.57 18.86
N VAL A 313 6.44 7.16 17.99
CA VAL A 313 5.04 6.93 18.33
C VAL A 313 4.89 5.83 19.38
N LEU A 314 5.57 4.69 19.20
CA LEU A 314 5.56 3.61 20.20
C LEU A 314 6.16 4.06 21.53
N LEU A 315 7.27 4.82 21.51
CA LEU A 315 7.87 5.36 22.74
C LEU A 315 6.92 6.31 23.47
N VAL A 316 6.27 7.22 22.75
CA VAL A 316 5.27 8.12 23.32
C VAL A 316 4.10 7.34 23.92
N ALA A 317 3.61 6.30 23.24
CA ALA A 317 2.56 5.43 23.76
C ALA A 317 2.97 4.74 25.07
N LEU A 318 4.20 4.21 25.14
CA LEU A 318 4.75 3.59 26.35
C LEU A 318 4.88 4.60 27.51
N ILE A 319 5.37 5.82 27.25
CA ILE A 319 5.52 6.87 28.26
C ILE A 319 4.14 7.31 28.79
N LEU A 320 3.19 7.56 27.89
CA LEU A 320 1.83 7.95 28.28
C LEU A 320 1.16 6.87 29.11
N LYS A 321 1.34 5.60 28.74
CA LYS A 321 0.82 4.48 29.54
C LYS A 321 1.48 4.39 30.92
N ALA A 322 2.80 4.52 31.00
CA ALA A 322 3.52 4.52 32.28
C ALA A 322 3.08 5.66 33.20
N ARG A 323 2.73 6.82 32.64
CA ARG A 323 2.29 8.00 33.40
C ARG A 323 0.81 7.94 33.81
N ASN A 324 -0.07 7.54 32.89
CA ASN A 324 -1.52 7.65 33.07
C ASN A 324 -2.17 6.33 33.49
N GLY A 325 -1.44 5.21 33.48
CA GLY A 325 -1.95 3.87 33.84
C GLY A 325 -2.92 3.26 32.81
N GLN A 326 -3.27 3.98 31.75
CA GLN A 326 -4.17 3.52 30.68
C GLN A 326 -3.53 3.67 29.30
N HIS A 327 -3.93 2.80 28.37
CA HIS A 327 -3.54 2.90 26.95
C HIS A 327 -4.36 4.00 26.30
N THR A 328 -3.73 5.14 26.03
CA THR A 328 -4.42 6.35 25.56
C THR A 328 -4.32 6.58 24.06
N VAL A 329 -3.46 5.84 23.34
CA VAL A 329 -3.18 6.10 21.91
C VAL A 329 -3.19 4.79 21.13
N ASP A 330 -4.09 4.69 20.15
CA ASP A 330 -4.06 3.62 19.16
C ASP A 330 -3.01 3.97 18.09
N LEU A 331 -1.93 3.20 18.04
CA LEU A 331 -0.81 3.40 17.12
C LEU A 331 -1.23 3.29 15.67
N GLN A 332 -2.26 2.50 15.34
CA GLN A 332 -2.72 2.35 13.95
C GLN A 332 -3.18 3.70 13.37
N VAL A 333 -3.74 4.58 14.21
CA VAL A 333 -4.20 5.92 13.82
C VAL A 333 -3.05 6.80 13.34
N ILE A 334 -1.80 6.53 13.76
CA ILE A 334 -0.63 7.33 13.39
C ILE A 334 0.25 6.60 12.36
N LEU A 335 0.44 5.29 12.52
CA LEU A 335 1.29 4.49 11.65
C LEU A 335 0.74 4.40 10.23
N ILE A 336 -0.55 4.14 10.08
CA ILE A 336 -1.19 3.98 8.76
C ILE A 336 -1.08 5.28 7.94
N PRO A 337 -1.45 6.47 8.46
CA PRO A 337 -1.24 7.72 7.71
C PRO A 337 0.23 7.97 7.35
N THR A 338 1.18 7.60 8.21
CA THR A 338 2.61 7.73 7.89
C THR A 338 2.99 6.87 6.67
N GLU A 339 2.50 5.63 6.61
CA GLU A 339 2.67 4.77 5.43
C GLU A 339 1.93 5.30 4.20
N CYS A 340 0.74 5.87 4.38
CA CYS A 340 0.00 6.53 3.29
C CYS A 340 0.81 7.67 2.67
N VAL A 341 1.42 8.52 3.50
CA VAL A 341 2.27 9.64 3.04
C VAL A 341 3.45 9.10 2.24
N PHE A 342 4.11 8.04 2.74
CA PHE A 342 5.21 7.41 2.03
C PHE A 342 4.78 6.87 0.65
N ALA A 343 3.68 6.12 0.58
CA ALA A 343 3.14 5.61 -0.68
C ALA A 343 2.68 6.74 -1.62
N ALA A 344 2.10 7.82 -1.07
CA ALA A 344 1.69 9.00 -1.83
C ALA A 344 2.90 9.75 -2.42
N CYS A 345 4.02 9.87 -1.69
CA CYS A 345 5.25 10.43 -2.22
C CYS A 345 5.76 9.65 -3.43
N TRP A 346 5.68 8.32 -3.38
CA TRP A 346 6.02 7.47 -4.52
C TRP A 346 5.04 7.63 -5.69
N LEU A 347 3.74 7.68 -5.41
CA LEU A 347 2.72 7.92 -6.44
C LEU A 347 2.95 9.27 -7.14
N ALA A 348 3.23 10.34 -6.38
CA ALA A 348 3.54 11.65 -6.92
C ALA A 348 4.76 11.60 -7.86
N LEU A 349 5.77 10.79 -7.51
CA LEU A 349 6.92 10.57 -8.37
C LEU A 349 6.52 9.88 -9.68
N GLN A 350 5.74 8.79 -9.64
CA GLN A 350 5.25 8.11 -10.85
C GLN A 350 4.46 9.04 -11.77
N ILE A 351 3.56 9.83 -11.17
CA ILE A 351 2.79 10.87 -11.88
C ILE A 351 3.75 11.83 -12.57
N SER A 352 4.71 12.41 -11.85
CA SER A 352 5.65 13.40 -12.40
C SER A 352 6.45 12.85 -13.60
N VAL A 353 6.87 11.58 -13.54
CA VAL A 353 7.61 10.91 -14.61
C VAL A 353 6.71 10.67 -15.82
N PHE A 354 5.49 10.22 -15.59
CA PHE A 354 4.50 10.02 -16.64
C PHE A 354 4.22 11.30 -17.44
N TRP A 355 4.06 12.44 -16.75
CA TRP A 355 3.85 13.73 -17.40
C TRP A 355 5.10 14.25 -18.13
N LYS A 356 6.30 14.02 -17.57
CA LYS A 356 7.56 14.47 -18.20
C LYS A 356 7.85 13.73 -19.51
N ASN A 357 7.57 12.44 -19.59
CA ASN A 357 7.82 11.63 -20.79
C ASN A 357 6.86 11.91 -21.96
N ARG A 358 5.84 12.74 -21.74
CA ARG A 358 4.79 13.09 -22.72
C ARG A 358 4.86 14.53 -23.22
N LYS A 359 5.76 15.35 -22.66
CA LYS A 359 6.17 16.64 -23.23
C LYS A 359 7.27 16.38 -24.24
#